data_AF-A0A7C8BU01-F1
#
_entry.id   AF-A0A7C8BU01-F1
#
_cell.length_a   1.000
_cell.length_b   1.000
_cell.length_c   1.000
_cell.angle_alpha   90.00
_cell.angle_beta   90.00
_cell.angle_gamma   90.00
#
_symmetry.space_group_name_H-M   'P 1'
#
loop_
_entity.id
_entity.type
_entity.pdbx_description
1 polymer ?
#
loop_
_entity_poly.entity_id
_entity_poly.type
_entity_poly.pdbx_seq_one_letter_code
_entity_poly.pdbx_strand_id
1 'polypeptide(L)'
;MMLNWLPDVNLVDGTLVSTLRIVVFAGIVALLGSMWRRWRTVLVVLGIAVASGGLGWLGAWLVSDVFNVFGVSIGGVAMRRVGLGFAELGLLISVIVVAGSWRSWRRWVALLVAVASLCFTALQVNSTFGQYPTLHAALGISKFGPANDSLLRTSDLSLGDWRGRHHDLPDHGTVVSVHIPTQASNFRPRDGVVYLPPAAVADDPPQLPVIVAMTGQPGAPDDMFTAGQLQPVLDAYAAKHDGIAPIVVVPDQLGDAYQNPICVDSQQMGQVETYLMQDVPDWISHHLPVSTESSQWTLGGFSQGATCTMQMGPANTARFGHLFAISSEMQPNNAPEAEMIDQYFGGDRSAFVAKTPLGALAQHPAQGQDVLLAAGSNDADAQAAIAKFVPVAKQSGREVQTFISQGTGHDWYTVRAVLPPIIDALGNRLGLADQEEPAQTWPNVVRATP
;
A
#
# COMPACT_ATOMS: atom_id res chain seq x y z
N MET A 1 29.25 -7.85 -12.12
CA MET A 1 28.97 -6.42 -12.39
C MET A 1 27.91 -6.17 -13.47
N MET A 2 27.51 -7.15 -14.32
CA MET A 2 26.63 -6.89 -15.48
C MET A 2 25.09 -7.02 -15.26
N LEU A 3 24.61 -7.25 -14.02
CA LEU A 3 23.17 -7.47 -13.75
C LEU A 3 22.59 -6.59 -12.62
N ASN A 4 23.31 -5.53 -12.19
CA ASN A 4 22.85 -4.66 -11.11
C ASN A 4 21.58 -3.85 -11.45
N TRP A 5 21.19 -3.79 -12.73
CA TRP A 5 19.99 -3.10 -13.20
C TRP A 5 18.74 -4.00 -13.22
N LEU A 6 18.91 -5.33 -13.17
CA LEU A 6 17.82 -6.29 -13.30
C LEU A 6 16.75 -6.13 -12.19
N PRO A 7 17.13 -5.88 -10.92
CA PRO A 7 16.15 -5.65 -9.85
C PRO A 7 15.30 -4.39 -10.02
N ASP A 8 15.78 -3.39 -10.75
CA ASP A 8 15.10 -2.09 -10.97
C ASP A 8 14.21 -2.09 -12.23
N VAL A 9 14.07 -3.24 -12.89
CA VAL A 9 13.18 -3.37 -14.04
C VAL A 9 11.74 -3.07 -13.63
N ASN A 10 11.15 -2.07 -14.29
CA ASN A 10 9.77 -1.66 -14.07
C ASN A 10 8.79 -2.73 -14.59
N LEU A 11 7.84 -3.11 -13.74
CA LEU A 11 6.82 -4.14 -13.98
C LEU A 11 5.40 -3.59 -14.15
N VAL A 12 5.24 -2.28 -14.10
CA VAL A 12 3.95 -1.56 -14.24
C VAL A 12 3.84 -0.94 -15.62
N ASP A 13 4.92 -0.32 -16.09
CA ASP A 13 5.03 0.30 -17.41
C ASP A 13 6.47 0.20 -17.96
N GLY A 14 6.73 0.87 -19.08
CA GLY A 14 8.07 0.91 -19.68
C GLY A 14 8.35 -0.16 -20.73
N THR A 15 9.64 -0.41 -20.97
CA THR A 15 10.14 -1.17 -22.13
C THR A 15 9.75 -2.63 -22.06
N LEU A 16 9.91 -3.31 -20.93
CA LEU A 16 9.55 -4.72 -20.77
C LEU A 16 8.07 -4.96 -21.10
N VAL A 17 7.18 -4.19 -20.47
CA VAL A 17 5.73 -4.30 -20.68
C VAL A 17 5.37 -4.00 -22.13
N SER A 18 5.97 -2.97 -22.72
CA SER A 18 5.74 -2.59 -24.13
C SER A 18 6.24 -3.66 -25.11
N THR A 19 7.43 -4.22 -24.86
CA THR A 19 7.99 -5.31 -25.67
C THR A 19 7.12 -6.55 -25.60
N LEU A 20 6.70 -6.97 -24.40
CA LEU A 20 5.79 -8.12 -24.24
C LEU A 20 4.47 -7.89 -24.97
N ARG A 21 3.88 -6.70 -24.86
CA ARG A 21 2.65 -6.33 -25.59
C ARG A 21 2.83 -6.49 -27.11
N ILE A 22 3.93 -5.97 -27.66
CA ILE A 22 4.22 -6.05 -29.10
C ILE A 22 4.44 -7.51 -29.51
N VAL A 23 5.22 -8.28 -28.75
CA VAL A 23 5.52 -9.69 -29.03
C VAL A 23 4.25 -10.54 -29.01
N VAL A 24 3.40 -10.38 -28.00
CA VAL A 24 2.12 -11.10 -27.88
C VAL A 24 1.21 -10.75 -29.04
N PHE A 25 1.00 -9.46 -29.31
CA PHE A 25 0.11 -9.01 -30.39
C PHE A 25 0.61 -9.46 -31.77
N ALA A 26 1.88 -9.20 -32.10
CA ALA A 26 2.45 -9.58 -33.38
C ALA A 26 2.50 -11.11 -33.55
N GLY A 27 2.77 -11.85 -32.47
CA GLY A 27 2.73 -13.31 -32.45
C GLY A 27 1.34 -13.86 -32.77
N ILE A 28 0.30 -13.36 -32.09
CA ILE A 28 -1.09 -13.75 -32.36
C ILE A 28 -1.49 -13.42 -33.80
N VAL A 29 -1.19 -12.21 -34.28
CA VAL A 29 -1.49 -11.79 -35.66
C VAL A 29 -0.78 -12.67 -36.69
N ALA A 30 0.51 -12.97 -36.49
CA ALA A 30 1.27 -13.83 -37.38
C ALA A 30 0.71 -15.27 -37.39
N LEU A 31 0.33 -15.82 -36.23
CA LEU A 31 -0.25 -17.15 -36.13
C LEU A 31 -1.61 -17.23 -36.85
N LEU A 32 -2.51 -16.27 -36.61
CA LEU A 32 -3.81 -16.19 -37.28
C LEU A 32 -3.65 -15.96 -38.79
N GLY A 33 -2.78 -15.03 -39.19
CA GLY A 33 -2.45 -14.75 -40.59
C GLY A 33 -1.87 -15.98 -41.31
N SER A 34 -1.05 -16.78 -40.63
CA SER A 34 -0.53 -18.04 -41.19
C SER A 34 -1.60 -19.10 -41.49
N MET A 35 -2.81 -18.91 -40.94
CA MET A 35 -3.97 -19.79 -41.10
C MET A 35 -5.08 -19.17 -41.96
N TRP A 36 -4.86 -18.04 -42.63
CA TRP A 36 -5.91 -17.29 -43.34
C TRP A 36 -6.71 -18.12 -44.35
N ARG A 37 -6.07 -19.09 -45.04
CA ARG A 37 -6.74 -20.00 -45.98
C ARG A 37 -7.68 -21.02 -45.31
N ARG A 38 -7.66 -21.12 -43.98
CA ARG A 38 -8.46 -22.04 -43.15
C ARG A 38 -9.43 -21.27 -42.25
N TRP A 39 -10.23 -20.40 -42.87
CA TRP A 39 -11.13 -19.48 -42.15
C TRP A 39 -12.05 -20.18 -41.13
N ARG A 40 -12.54 -21.39 -41.41
CA ARG A 40 -13.36 -22.17 -40.45
C ARG A 40 -12.59 -22.50 -39.18
N THR A 41 -11.32 -22.88 -39.30
CA THR A 41 -10.45 -23.17 -38.16
C THR A 41 -10.15 -21.90 -37.37
N VAL A 42 -9.95 -20.78 -38.06
CA VAL A 42 -9.79 -19.47 -37.42
C VAL A 42 -11.04 -19.11 -36.61
N LEU A 43 -12.24 -19.32 -37.15
CA LEU A 43 -13.49 -19.10 -36.40
C LEU A 43 -13.60 -19.98 -35.16
N VAL A 44 -13.23 -21.26 -35.25
CA VAL A 44 -13.21 -22.16 -34.07
C VAL A 44 -12.23 -21.66 -33.02
N VAL A 45 -11.01 -21.27 -33.41
CA VAL A 45 -9.97 -20.74 -32.52
C VAL A 45 -10.43 -19.45 -31.85
N LEU A 46 -11.05 -18.54 -32.59
CA LEU A 46 -11.63 -17.30 -32.04
C LEU A 46 -12.81 -17.59 -31.10
N GLY A 47 -13.67 -18.56 -31.43
CA GLY A 47 -14.75 -19.01 -30.56
C GLY A 47 -14.23 -19.57 -29.24
N ILE A 48 -13.18 -20.38 -29.27
CA ILE A 48 -12.51 -20.89 -28.07
C ILE A 48 -11.89 -19.73 -27.27
N ALA A 49 -11.24 -18.77 -27.92
CA ALA A 49 -10.69 -17.60 -27.26
C ALA A 49 -11.76 -16.81 -26.49
N VAL A 50 -12.91 -16.55 -27.12
CA VAL A 50 -14.05 -15.86 -26.48
C VAL A 50 -14.59 -16.67 -25.30
N ALA A 51 -14.79 -17.98 -25.47
CA ALA A 51 -15.26 -18.86 -24.40
C ALA A 51 -14.28 -18.90 -23.22
N SER A 52 -12.99 -19.09 -23.48
CA SER A 52 -11.93 -19.07 -22.46
C SER A 52 -11.87 -17.73 -21.74
N GLY A 53 -11.98 -16.61 -22.48
CA GLY A 53 -11.98 -15.29 -21.86
C GLY A 53 -13.19 -15.04 -20.97
N GLY A 54 -14.38 -15.49 -21.38
CA GLY A 54 -15.58 -15.47 -20.56
C GLY A 54 -15.41 -16.29 -19.27
N LEU A 55 -14.82 -17.48 -19.36
CA LEU A 55 -14.51 -18.32 -18.20
C LEU A 55 -13.47 -17.69 -17.27
N GLY A 56 -12.42 -17.07 -17.81
CA GLY A 56 -11.40 -16.36 -17.03
C GLY A 56 -11.98 -15.17 -16.28
N TRP A 57 -12.82 -14.37 -16.94
CA TRP A 57 -13.53 -13.27 -16.30
C TRP A 57 -14.50 -13.76 -15.22
N LEU A 58 -15.30 -14.78 -15.52
CA LEU A 58 -16.23 -15.38 -14.56
C LEU A 58 -15.49 -15.93 -13.33
N GLY A 59 -14.38 -16.63 -13.55
CA GLY A 59 -13.53 -17.12 -12.46
C GLY A 59 -12.96 -15.98 -11.60
N ALA A 60 -12.47 -14.90 -12.22
CA ALA A 60 -11.98 -13.73 -11.50
C ALA A 60 -13.09 -13.07 -10.67
N TRP A 61 -14.28 -12.93 -11.22
CA TRP A 61 -15.46 -12.40 -10.52
C TRP A 61 -15.89 -13.31 -9.35
N LEU A 62 -15.92 -14.63 -9.55
CA LEU A 62 -16.26 -15.57 -8.47
C LEU A 62 -15.27 -15.47 -7.30
N VAL A 63 -13.97 -15.46 -7.59
CA VAL A 63 -12.92 -15.37 -6.56
C VAL A 63 -12.96 -14.03 -5.83
N SER A 64 -13.15 -12.93 -6.57
CA SER A 64 -13.12 -11.57 -6.04
C SER A 64 -14.41 -11.18 -5.32
N ASP A 65 -15.57 -11.29 -5.97
CA ASP A 65 -16.79 -10.62 -5.50
C ASP A 65 -17.78 -11.60 -4.85
N VAL A 66 -17.69 -12.90 -5.16
CA VAL A 66 -18.59 -13.92 -4.59
C VAL A 66 -17.95 -14.60 -3.38
N PHE A 67 -16.72 -15.09 -3.53
CA PHE A 67 -15.99 -15.74 -2.45
C PHE A 67 -15.20 -14.76 -1.58
N ASN A 68 -15.06 -13.50 -2.03
CA ASN A 68 -14.35 -12.43 -1.34
C ASN A 68 -12.97 -12.85 -0.79
N VAL A 69 -12.19 -13.57 -1.59
CA VAL A 69 -10.91 -14.17 -1.16
C VAL A 69 -9.90 -13.12 -0.70
N PHE A 70 -9.97 -11.92 -1.27
CA PHE A 70 -9.06 -10.82 -0.96
C PHE A 70 -9.62 -9.84 0.08
N GLY A 71 -10.83 -10.09 0.59
CA GLY A 71 -11.50 -9.19 1.50
C GLY A 71 -12.10 -7.92 0.86
N VAL A 72 -11.61 -7.56 -0.34
CA VAL A 72 -12.04 -6.43 -1.15
C VAL A 72 -12.17 -6.84 -2.62
N SER A 73 -13.02 -6.13 -3.38
CA SER A 73 -13.13 -6.37 -4.83
C SER A 73 -11.85 -5.95 -5.57
N ILE A 74 -11.33 -6.83 -6.42
CA ILE A 74 -10.17 -6.54 -7.30
C ILE A 74 -10.54 -5.58 -8.45
N GLY A 75 -11.83 -5.27 -8.60
CA GLY A 75 -12.36 -4.31 -9.56
C GLY A 75 -12.48 -4.84 -10.99
N GLY A 76 -13.41 -4.26 -11.74
CA GLY A 76 -13.74 -4.72 -13.09
C GLY A 76 -12.58 -4.58 -14.10
N VAL A 77 -11.61 -3.69 -13.86
CA VAL A 77 -10.42 -3.56 -14.72
C VAL A 77 -9.54 -4.81 -14.63
N ALA A 78 -9.22 -5.26 -13.41
CA ALA A 78 -8.40 -6.46 -13.19
C ALA A 78 -9.11 -7.70 -13.72
N MET A 79 -10.41 -7.87 -13.44
CA MET A 79 -11.20 -9.00 -13.95
C MET A 79 -11.19 -9.06 -15.48
N ARG A 80 -11.32 -7.91 -16.16
CA ARG A 80 -11.21 -7.85 -17.63
C ARG A 80 -9.81 -8.23 -18.13
N ARG A 81 -8.75 -7.80 -17.44
CA ARG A 81 -7.37 -8.17 -17.77
C ARG A 81 -7.14 -9.68 -17.61
N VAL A 82 -7.67 -10.30 -16.56
CA VAL A 82 -7.67 -11.77 -16.39
C VAL A 82 -8.43 -12.44 -17.54
N GLY A 83 -9.65 -11.99 -17.85
CA GLY A 83 -10.43 -12.52 -18.97
C GLY A 83 -9.69 -12.44 -20.31
N LEU A 84 -9.04 -11.31 -20.62
CA LEU A 84 -8.24 -11.16 -21.83
C LEU A 84 -7.07 -12.15 -21.87
N GLY A 85 -6.35 -12.32 -20.75
CA GLY A 85 -5.27 -13.31 -20.66
C GLY A 85 -5.74 -14.74 -20.92
N PHE A 86 -6.89 -15.12 -20.35
CA PHE A 86 -7.48 -16.43 -20.64
C PHE A 86 -7.93 -16.58 -22.11
N ALA A 87 -8.41 -15.50 -22.74
CA ALA A 87 -8.73 -15.51 -24.16
C ALA A 87 -7.49 -15.73 -25.03
N GLU A 88 -6.39 -15.04 -24.73
CA GLU A 88 -5.10 -15.20 -25.42
C GLU A 88 -4.56 -16.64 -25.24
N LEU A 89 -4.59 -17.18 -24.03
CA LEU A 89 -4.15 -18.56 -23.75
C LEU A 89 -5.04 -19.60 -24.45
N GLY A 90 -6.36 -19.45 -24.40
CA GLY A 90 -7.30 -20.33 -25.10
C GLY A 90 -7.06 -20.35 -26.61
N LEU A 91 -6.80 -19.17 -27.20
CA LEU A 91 -6.40 -19.04 -28.60
C LEU A 91 -5.10 -19.79 -28.88
N LEU A 92 -4.05 -19.53 -28.11
CA LEU A 92 -2.71 -20.05 -28.36
C LEU A 92 -2.64 -21.56 -28.15
N ILE A 93 -3.28 -22.09 -27.12
CA ILE A 93 -3.42 -23.54 -26.88
C ILE A 93 -4.17 -24.20 -28.06
N SER A 94 -5.27 -23.59 -28.52
CA SER A 94 -6.01 -24.08 -29.69
C SER A 94 -5.13 -24.12 -30.95
N VAL A 95 -4.29 -23.10 -31.16
CA VAL A 95 -3.32 -23.08 -32.25
C VAL A 95 -2.27 -24.20 -32.09
N ILE A 96 -1.74 -24.46 -30.89
CA ILE A 96 -0.79 -25.55 -30.64
C ILE A 96 -1.38 -26.92 -31.00
N VAL A 97 -2.63 -27.17 -30.57
CA VAL A 97 -3.36 -28.41 -30.81
C VAL A 97 -3.65 -28.60 -32.30
N VAL A 98 -4.14 -27.57 -32.98
CA VAL A 98 -4.46 -27.62 -34.42
C VAL A 98 -3.20 -27.65 -35.29
N ALA A 99 -2.13 -26.95 -34.89
CA ALA A 99 -0.83 -26.97 -35.57
C ALA A 99 -0.13 -28.33 -35.46
N GLY A 100 -0.49 -29.11 -34.43
CA GLY A 100 -0.96 -30.50 -34.57
C GLY A 100 -0.21 -31.41 -35.53
N SER A 101 -0.56 -31.19 -36.79
CA SER A 101 -0.40 -32.15 -37.85
C SER A 101 0.41 -31.60 -39.04
N TRP A 102 0.89 -30.34 -39.03
CA TRP A 102 1.28 -29.69 -40.32
C TRP A 102 2.53 -28.79 -40.36
N ARG A 103 3.16 -28.37 -39.25
CA ARG A 103 4.50 -27.69 -39.23
C ARG A 103 4.96 -27.40 -37.80
N SER A 104 6.15 -27.89 -37.43
CA SER A 104 6.72 -27.79 -36.06
C SER A 104 6.92 -26.34 -35.58
N TRP A 105 7.29 -25.41 -36.47
CA TRP A 105 7.60 -24.02 -36.07
C TRP A 105 6.41 -23.26 -35.49
N ARG A 106 5.17 -23.50 -35.97
CA ARG A 106 3.97 -22.79 -35.48
C ARG A 106 3.64 -23.16 -34.04
N ARG A 107 3.86 -24.42 -33.67
CA ARG A 107 3.70 -24.91 -32.30
C ARG A 107 4.68 -24.24 -31.37
N TRP A 108 5.95 -24.16 -31.77
CA TRP A 108 6.98 -23.49 -30.98
C TRP A 108 6.72 -21.99 -30.83
N VAL A 109 6.33 -21.31 -31.92
CA VAL A 109 5.93 -19.90 -31.84
C VAL A 109 4.72 -19.71 -30.94
N ALA A 110 3.67 -20.53 -31.09
CA ALA A 110 2.48 -20.43 -30.24
C ALA A 110 2.79 -20.72 -28.76
N LEU A 111 3.69 -21.66 -28.45
CA LEU A 111 4.16 -21.93 -27.10
C LEU A 111 4.91 -20.72 -26.51
N LEU A 112 5.85 -20.14 -27.26
CA LEU A 112 6.60 -18.97 -26.82
C LEU A 112 5.69 -17.76 -26.60
N VAL A 113 4.74 -17.53 -27.51
CA VAL A 113 3.74 -16.47 -27.38
C VAL A 113 2.79 -16.75 -26.22
N ALA A 114 2.45 -18.01 -25.90
CA ALA A 114 1.62 -18.36 -24.74
C ALA A 114 2.34 -18.04 -23.42
N VAL A 115 3.63 -18.35 -23.32
CA VAL A 115 4.44 -17.97 -22.15
C VAL A 115 4.53 -16.45 -22.04
N ALA A 116 4.80 -15.75 -23.15
CA ALA A 116 4.84 -14.28 -23.16
C ALA A 116 3.48 -13.65 -22.80
N SER A 117 2.38 -14.24 -23.24
CA SER A 117 1.00 -13.81 -22.94
C SER A 117 0.67 -14.00 -21.46
N LEU A 118 1.09 -15.12 -20.84
CA LEU A 118 0.94 -15.33 -19.41
C LEU A 118 1.72 -14.29 -18.60
N CYS A 119 2.99 -14.05 -18.93
CA CYS A 119 3.80 -13.01 -18.28
C CYS A 119 3.18 -11.63 -18.48
N PHE A 120 2.77 -11.30 -19.71
CA PHE A 120 2.12 -10.03 -20.02
C PHE A 120 0.82 -9.85 -19.23
N THR A 121 -0.01 -10.88 -19.13
CA THR A 121 -1.24 -10.86 -18.33
C THR A 121 -0.93 -10.59 -16.86
N ALA A 122 0.07 -11.25 -16.28
CA ALA A 122 0.47 -11.01 -14.89
C ALA A 122 0.92 -9.55 -14.67
N LEU A 123 1.75 -9.00 -15.57
CA LEU A 123 2.17 -7.59 -15.50
C LEU A 123 1.01 -6.61 -15.68
N GLN A 124 0.06 -6.96 -16.55
CA GLN A 124 -1.14 -6.16 -16.72
C GLN A 124 -2.03 -6.23 -15.47
N VAL A 125 -2.19 -7.37 -14.81
CA VAL A 125 -2.93 -7.40 -13.53
C VAL A 125 -2.19 -6.58 -12.47
N ASN A 126 -0.87 -6.74 -12.34
CA ASN A 126 -0.03 -5.96 -11.42
C ASN A 126 -0.16 -4.45 -11.64
N SER A 127 -0.13 -3.99 -12.90
CA SER A 127 -0.29 -2.56 -13.22
C SER A 127 -1.70 -2.02 -13.00
N THR A 128 -2.69 -2.84 -12.64
CA THR A 128 -3.98 -2.32 -12.15
C THR A 128 -3.84 -1.79 -10.73
N PHE A 129 -3.00 -2.43 -9.92
CA PHE A 129 -2.83 -2.08 -8.51
C PHE A 129 -1.58 -1.23 -8.25
N GLY A 130 -0.56 -1.37 -9.10
CA GLY A 130 0.76 -0.83 -8.84
C GLY A 130 1.48 -1.52 -7.68
N GLN A 131 1.09 -2.76 -7.35
CA GLN A 131 1.54 -3.51 -6.17
C GLN A 131 3.03 -3.81 -6.18
N TYR A 132 3.56 -4.27 -7.32
CA TYR A 132 4.98 -4.57 -7.49
C TYR A 132 5.54 -3.70 -8.62
N PRO A 133 5.97 -2.46 -8.34
CA PRO A 133 6.46 -1.55 -9.38
C PRO A 133 7.73 -2.06 -10.08
N THR A 134 8.54 -2.84 -9.36
CA THR A 134 9.87 -3.29 -9.77
C THR A 134 10.05 -4.78 -9.50
N LEU A 135 11.10 -5.37 -10.08
CA LEU A 135 11.46 -6.76 -9.82
C LEU A 135 11.91 -6.99 -8.37
N HIS A 136 12.60 -6.04 -7.72
CA HIS A 136 12.93 -6.18 -6.29
C HIS A 136 11.68 -6.33 -5.42
N ALA A 137 10.63 -5.55 -5.72
CA ALA A 137 9.38 -5.59 -4.96
C ALA A 137 8.66 -6.92 -5.17
N ALA A 138 8.62 -7.40 -6.41
CA ALA A 138 8.04 -8.71 -6.74
C ALA A 138 8.80 -9.88 -6.11
N LEU A 139 10.10 -9.74 -5.84
CA LEU A 139 10.94 -10.76 -5.21
C LEU A 139 11.03 -10.63 -3.68
N GLY A 140 10.41 -9.60 -3.08
CA GLY A 140 10.50 -9.33 -1.64
C GLY A 140 11.91 -8.94 -1.18
N ILE A 141 12.73 -8.38 -2.07
CA ILE A 141 14.08 -7.90 -1.76
C ILE A 141 13.96 -6.43 -1.41
N SER A 142 14.39 -6.04 -0.20
CA SER A 142 14.38 -4.63 0.21
C SER A 142 15.24 -3.80 -0.74
N LYS A 143 14.72 -2.64 -1.14
CA LYS A 143 15.43 -1.65 -1.95
C LYS A 143 16.45 -0.88 -1.10
N PHE A 144 16.22 -0.78 0.20
CA PHE A 144 16.96 0.11 1.08
C PHE A 144 18.06 -0.63 1.84
N GLY A 145 19.23 0.01 1.94
CA GLY A 145 20.32 -0.51 2.75
C GLY A 145 20.04 -0.31 4.25
N PRO A 146 20.71 -1.09 5.13
CA PRO A 146 20.58 -0.91 6.57
C PRO A 146 21.05 0.48 6.99
N ALA A 147 20.39 1.05 8.00
CA ALA A 147 20.83 2.28 8.63
C ALA A 147 22.24 2.11 9.22
N ASN A 148 23.03 3.19 9.17
CA ASN A 148 24.26 3.27 9.92
C ASN A 148 24.01 3.99 11.25
N ASP A 149 24.89 3.77 12.23
CA ASP A 149 24.75 4.36 13.57
C ASP A 149 24.74 5.89 13.54
N SER A 150 25.38 6.51 12.54
CA SER A 150 25.40 7.98 12.43
C SER A 150 24.03 8.58 12.11
N LEU A 151 23.13 7.83 11.46
CA LEU A 151 21.77 8.28 11.11
C LEU A 151 20.78 8.10 12.27
N LEU A 152 21.09 7.25 13.25
CA LEU A 152 20.22 6.95 14.39
C LEU A 152 20.71 7.68 15.63
N ARG A 153 20.17 8.88 15.85
CA ARG A 153 20.51 9.73 16.99
C ARG A 153 19.29 10.50 17.49
N THR A 154 19.23 10.74 18.79
CA THR A 154 18.22 11.60 19.41
C THR A 154 18.66 13.07 19.37
N SER A 155 17.74 13.98 19.70
CA SER A 155 18.02 15.40 19.85
C SER A 155 17.15 16.02 20.93
N ASP A 156 17.69 17.02 21.62
CA ASP A 156 16.99 17.90 22.56
C ASP A 156 16.77 19.31 21.98
N LEU A 157 17.19 19.56 20.74
CA LEU A 157 17.07 20.86 20.09
C LEU A 157 15.65 21.09 19.60
N SER A 158 15.02 22.19 20.04
CA SER A 158 13.69 22.55 19.56
C SER A 158 13.71 22.96 18.08
N LEU A 159 12.62 22.69 17.35
CA LEU A 159 12.49 23.11 15.95
C LEU A 159 12.59 24.63 15.78
N GLY A 160 12.08 25.39 16.74
CA GLY A 160 12.15 26.85 16.74
C GLY A 160 13.59 27.38 16.84
N ASP A 161 14.38 26.82 17.76
CA ASP A 161 15.80 27.19 17.92
C ASP A 161 16.63 26.75 16.71
N TRP A 162 16.31 25.59 16.12
CA TRP A 162 16.96 25.08 14.93
C TRP A 162 16.75 26.00 13.72
N ARG A 163 15.52 26.50 13.50
CA ARG A 163 15.21 27.45 12.41
C ARG A 163 16.01 28.76 12.49
N GLY A 164 16.49 29.15 13.67
CA GLY A 164 17.32 30.33 13.85
C GLY A 164 18.80 30.17 13.44
N ARG A 165 19.21 28.97 13.02
CA ARG A 165 20.60 28.62 12.69
C ARG A 165 20.77 28.38 11.18
N HIS A 166 22.00 28.50 10.70
CA HIS A 166 22.35 28.11 9.35
C HIS A 166 22.75 26.64 9.31
N HIS A 167 22.27 25.90 8.31
CA HIS A 167 22.52 24.47 8.14
C HIS A 167 22.94 24.18 6.70
N ASP A 168 23.90 23.27 6.55
CA ASP A 168 24.23 22.68 5.26
C ASP A 168 23.46 21.36 5.16
N LEU A 169 22.44 21.33 4.31
CA LEU A 169 21.48 20.23 4.22
C LEU A 169 21.59 19.55 2.85
N PRO A 170 21.40 18.22 2.80
CA PRO A 170 21.23 17.55 1.51
C PRO A 170 19.91 18.00 0.85
N ASP A 171 19.86 17.92 -0.48
CA ASP A 171 18.67 18.29 -1.26
C ASP A 171 17.46 17.37 -1.02
N HIS A 172 17.70 16.17 -0.53
CA HIS A 172 16.69 15.11 -0.34
C HIS A 172 16.91 14.37 0.97
N GLY A 173 15.83 13.80 1.50
CA GLY A 173 15.87 12.91 2.63
C GLY A 173 16.51 11.56 2.30
N THR A 174 16.82 10.81 3.37
CA THR A 174 17.46 9.51 3.31
C THR A 174 16.48 8.43 3.74
N VAL A 175 16.40 7.32 3.00
CA VAL A 175 15.59 6.15 3.36
C VAL A 175 16.50 4.97 3.68
N VAL A 176 16.29 4.35 4.85
CA VAL A 176 17.10 3.25 5.38
C VAL A 176 16.24 2.15 5.97
N SER A 177 16.74 0.92 5.92
CA SER A 177 16.15 -0.22 6.63
C SER A 177 16.66 -0.29 8.06
N VAL A 178 15.79 -0.64 9.01
CA VAL A 178 16.11 -0.72 10.44
C VAL A 178 15.52 -1.97 11.06
N HIS A 179 16.25 -2.56 12.01
CA HIS A 179 15.73 -3.61 12.85
C HIS A 179 15.11 -3.01 14.11
N ILE A 180 13.83 -3.28 14.36
CA ILE A 180 13.11 -2.84 15.56
C ILE A 180 12.99 -4.03 16.52
N PRO A 181 13.65 -4.00 17.69
CA PRO A 181 13.58 -5.09 18.66
C PRO A 181 12.18 -5.29 19.23
N THR A 182 11.81 -6.53 19.52
CA THR A 182 10.47 -6.93 19.99
C THR A 182 10.48 -7.36 21.46
N GLN A 183 11.00 -6.50 22.34
CA GLN A 183 11.25 -6.86 23.74
C GLN A 183 9.96 -7.12 24.51
N ALA A 184 8.92 -6.30 24.30
CA ALA A 184 7.62 -6.46 24.95
C ALA A 184 6.74 -7.46 24.20
N SER A 185 6.70 -7.37 22.87
CA SER A 185 5.76 -8.14 22.07
C SER A 185 6.15 -9.60 21.83
N ASN A 186 7.44 -9.91 21.80
CA ASN A 186 7.94 -11.18 21.27
C ASN A 186 7.35 -11.52 19.87
N PHE A 187 6.97 -10.48 19.11
CA PHE A 187 6.56 -10.60 17.72
C PHE A 187 7.77 -10.86 16.81
N ARG A 188 7.55 -11.31 15.58
CA ARG A 188 8.63 -11.56 14.61
C ARG A 188 8.42 -10.72 13.35
N PRO A 189 8.69 -9.41 13.40
CA PRO A 189 8.63 -8.54 12.24
C PRO A 189 9.84 -8.80 11.33
N ARG A 190 9.67 -8.52 10.04
CA ARG A 190 10.78 -8.20 9.13
C ARG A 190 11.33 -6.82 9.47
N ASP A 191 12.47 -6.46 8.88
CA ASP A 191 13.05 -5.12 9.08
C ASP A 191 12.08 -4.03 8.61
N GLY A 192 11.99 -2.95 9.39
CA GLY A 192 11.24 -1.76 9.06
C GLY A 192 12.02 -0.83 8.14
N VAL A 193 11.37 0.26 7.71
CA VAL A 193 12.00 1.29 6.87
C VAL A 193 11.74 2.67 7.47
N VAL A 194 12.77 3.50 7.51
CA VAL A 194 12.72 4.87 8.03
C VAL A 194 13.11 5.85 6.95
N TYR A 195 12.29 6.90 6.78
CA TYR A 195 12.67 8.12 6.06
C TYR A 195 13.10 9.19 7.06
N LEU A 196 14.27 9.75 6.80
CA LEU A 196 14.84 10.88 7.50
C LEU A 196 14.84 12.10 6.56
N PRO A 197 14.10 13.17 6.86
CA PRO A 197 14.17 14.40 6.07
C PRO A 197 15.57 15.04 6.15
N PRO A 198 15.91 15.98 5.25
CA PRO A 198 17.19 16.70 5.30
C PRO A 198 17.54 17.25 6.68
N ALA A 199 16.57 17.82 7.40
CA ALA A 199 16.77 18.35 8.75
C ALA A 199 17.16 17.27 9.79
N ALA A 200 16.73 16.02 9.62
CA ALA A 200 17.04 14.93 10.55
C ALA A 200 18.48 14.41 10.40
N VAL A 201 19.11 14.63 9.25
CA VAL A 201 20.49 14.18 8.97
C VAL A 201 21.53 15.30 9.13
N ALA A 202 21.11 16.53 9.40
CA ALA A 202 21.96 17.67 9.75
C ALA A 202 22.77 17.44 11.03
N ASP A 203 23.97 18.00 11.14
CA ASP A 203 24.89 17.77 12.28
C ASP A 203 24.23 17.92 13.67
N ASP A 204 23.35 18.91 13.83
CA ASP A 204 22.53 19.14 15.03
C ASP A 204 21.04 19.16 14.62
N PRO A 205 20.39 17.98 14.50
CA PRO A 205 19.03 17.90 14.01
C PRO A 205 18.03 18.42 15.06
N PRO A 206 16.89 19.01 14.68
CA PRO A 206 15.85 19.35 15.64
C PRO A 206 15.04 18.12 16.03
N GLN A 207 14.30 18.22 17.13
CA GLN A 207 13.15 17.36 17.36
C GLN A 207 12.10 17.59 16.28
N LEU A 208 11.75 16.53 15.56
CA LEU A 208 10.80 16.53 14.47
C LEU A 208 9.53 15.77 14.83
N PRO A 209 8.41 16.08 14.16
CA PRO A 209 7.25 15.19 14.17
C PRO A 209 7.57 13.82 13.59
N VAL A 210 6.79 12.82 13.98
CA VAL A 210 6.91 11.45 13.47
C VAL A 210 5.58 10.91 12.97
N ILE A 211 5.65 10.18 11.87
CA ILE A 211 4.57 9.38 11.32
C ILE A 211 4.96 7.91 11.42
N VAL A 212 4.17 7.12 12.14
CA VAL A 212 4.23 5.66 12.09
C VAL A 212 3.22 5.20 11.04
N ALA A 213 3.72 4.77 9.88
CA ALA A 213 2.89 4.36 8.75
C ALA A 213 2.91 2.84 8.55
N MET A 214 1.78 2.24 8.16
CA MET A 214 1.65 0.80 7.93
C MET A 214 1.17 0.50 6.51
N THR A 215 1.60 -0.63 5.96
CA THR A 215 1.22 -1.05 4.60
C THR A 215 -0.09 -1.82 4.56
N GLY A 216 -0.57 -2.11 3.35
CA GLY A 216 -1.63 -3.11 3.15
C GLY A 216 -1.11 -4.54 3.21
N GLN A 217 -2.03 -5.50 3.04
CA GLN A 217 -1.76 -6.91 2.79
C GLN A 217 -2.23 -7.25 1.36
N PRO A 218 -1.43 -7.94 0.53
CA PRO A 218 -0.04 -8.30 0.79
C PRO A 218 0.87 -7.06 0.84
N GLY A 219 1.95 -7.14 1.61
CA GLY A 219 2.88 -6.02 1.70
C GLY A 219 4.17 -6.24 2.49
N ALA A 220 5.09 -5.31 2.34
CA ALA A 220 6.33 -5.17 3.12
C ALA A 220 6.59 -3.70 3.42
N PRO A 221 7.31 -3.35 4.50
CA PRO A 221 7.58 -1.95 4.87
C PRO A 221 8.06 -1.04 3.73
N ASP A 222 8.91 -1.56 2.84
CA ASP A 222 9.38 -0.88 1.63
C ASP A 222 8.25 -0.33 0.74
N ASP A 223 7.07 -0.95 0.74
CA ASP A 223 5.99 -0.67 -0.21
C ASP A 223 5.43 0.74 -0.06
N MET A 224 5.44 1.34 1.15
CA MET A 224 5.09 2.76 1.30
C MET A 224 5.98 3.67 0.44
N PHE A 225 7.25 3.31 0.26
CA PHE A 225 8.22 4.09 -0.50
C PHE A 225 8.31 3.67 -1.97
N THR A 226 8.26 2.37 -2.26
CA THR A 226 8.38 1.86 -3.63
C THR A 226 7.07 1.96 -4.39
N ALA A 227 5.99 1.41 -3.83
CA ALA A 227 4.66 1.42 -4.42
C ALA A 227 3.89 2.70 -4.05
N GLY A 228 3.95 3.18 -2.81
CA GLY A 228 3.30 4.41 -2.36
C GLY A 228 3.97 5.71 -2.79
N GLN A 229 5.24 5.65 -3.24
CA GLN A 229 6.04 6.82 -3.64
C GLN A 229 6.14 7.88 -2.54
N LEU A 230 6.19 7.46 -1.27
CA LEU A 230 6.16 8.37 -0.13
C LEU A 230 7.41 9.28 -0.03
N GLN A 231 8.60 8.79 -0.39
CA GLN A 231 9.82 9.59 -0.32
C GLN A 231 9.74 10.85 -1.22
N PRO A 232 9.41 10.75 -2.53
CA PRO A 232 9.21 11.94 -3.36
C PRO A 232 8.20 12.95 -2.80
N VAL A 233 7.15 12.49 -2.12
CA VAL A 233 6.16 13.38 -1.47
C VAL A 233 6.78 14.14 -0.32
N LEU A 234 7.53 13.45 0.55
CA LEU A 234 8.19 14.04 1.71
C LEU A 234 9.37 14.93 1.32
N ASP A 235 10.11 14.58 0.27
CA ASP A 235 11.19 15.41 -0.29
C ASP A 235 10.63 16.70 -0.88
N ALA A 236 9.53 16.61 -1.63
CA ALA A 236 8.85 17.79 -2.17
C ALA A 236 8.27 18.69 -1.08
N TYR A 237 7.76 18.10 0.00
CA TYR A 237 7.34 18.83 1.19
C TYR A 237 8.55 19.52 1.85
N ALA A 238 9.61 18.77 2.18
CA ALA A 238 10.82 19.29 2.80
C ALA A 238 11.44 20.44 1.99
N ALA A 239 11.50 20.33 0.67
CA ALA A 239 12.02 21.38 -0.20
C ALA A 239 11.24 22.70 -0.12
N LYS A 240 9.94 22.65 0.20
CA LYS A 240 9.11 23.85 0.43
C LYS A 240 9.17 24.39 1.86
N HIS A 241 9.73 23.61 2.79
CA HIS A 241 9.71 23.87 4.23
C HIS A 241 11.13 23.82 4.84
N ASP A 242 12.12 24.38 4.14
CA ASP A 242 13.50 24.54 4.62
C ASP A 242 14.19 23.21 5.03
N GLY A 243 13.90 22.13 4.32
CA GLY A 243 14.43 20.79 4.59
C GLY A 243 13.71 20.06 5.73
N ILE A 244 12.62 20.63 6.27
CA ILE A 244 11.83 20.07 7.37
C ILE A 244 10.64 19.27 6.82
N ALA A 245 10.50 18.04 7.27
CA ALA A 245 9.30 17.23 7.12
C ALA A 245 9.17 16.30 8.34
N PRO A 246 8.08 15.55 8.50
CA PRO A 246 8.03 14.50 9.50
C PRO A 246 9.03 13.38 9.19
N ILE A 247 9.62 12.79 10.23
CA ILE A 247 10.27 11.49 10.12
C ILE A 247 9.17 10.45 9.89
N VAL A 248 9.38 9.51 8.96
CA VAL A 248 8.41 8.41 8.75
C VAL A 248 9.04 7.10 9.08
N VAL A 249 8.39 6.33 9.94
CA VAL A 249 8.80 4.98 10.34
C VAL A 249 7.71 4.02 9.86
N VAL A 250 8.10 3.06 9.03
CA VAL A 250 7.23 1.99 8.54
C VAL A 250 7.66 0.68 9.19
N PRO A 251 7.05 0.28 10.32
CA PRO A 251 7.31 -1.03 10.91
C PRO A 251 6.65 -2.14 10.09
N ASP A 252 7.14 -3.38 10.20
CA ASP A 252 6.43 -4.54 9.65
C ASP A 252 5.35 -5.02 10.62
N GLN A 253 4.09 -4.69 10.37
CA GLN A 253 2.96 -5.19 11.17
C GLN A 253 2.49 -6.59 10.76
N LEU A 254 2.91 -7.10 9.61
CA LEU A 254 2.42 -8.38 9.08
C LEU A 254 3.31 -9.56 9.51
N GLY A 255 4.62 -9.34 9.65
CA GLY A 255 5.62 -10.39 9.93
C GLY A 255 5.96 -11.26 8.70
N ASP A 256 5.01 -11.40 7.77
CA ASP A 256 5.15 -12.04 6.47
C ASP A 256 4.28 -11.31 5.43
N ALA A 257 4.70 -11.33 4.16
CA ALA A 257 4.05 -10.55 3.11
C ALA A 257 2.58 -10.93 2.87
N TYR A 258 2.17 -12.14 3.21
CA TYR A 258 0.84 -12.67 2.91
C TYR A 258 0.02 -12.99 4.16
N GLN A 259 0.57 -12.81 5.36
CA GLN A 259 -0.15 -12.98 6.61
C GLN A 259 -0.99 -11.76 6.97
N ASN A 260 -2.10 -11.99 7.66
CA ASN A 260 -2.88 -10.92 8.30
C ASN A 260 -3.10 -11.28 9.78
N PRO A 261 -2.30 -10.71 10.70
CA PRO A 261 -2.47 -10.96 12.13
C PRO A 261 -3.62 -10.16 12.75
N ILE A 262 -4.44 -9.49 11.93
CA ILE A 262 -5.58 -8.64 12.30
C ILE A 262 -5.26 -7.52 13.31
N CYS A 263 -3.97 -7.22 13.50
CA CYS A 263 -3.45 -6.19 14.39
C CYS A 263 -3.95 -6.29 15.83
N VAL A 264 -3.95 -7.52 16.35
CA VAL A 264 -4.23 -7.80 17.76
C VAL A 264 -3.12 -8.62 18.37
N ASP A 265 -3.06 -8.61 19.70
CA ASP A 265 -2.23 -9.55 20.43
C ASP A 265 -2.88 -10.94 20.42
N SER A 266 -2.15 -11.93 19.92
CA SER A 266 -2.64 -13.30 19.83
C SER A 266 -1.54 -14.31 20.14
N GLN A 267 -1.94 -15.49 20.60
CA GLN A 267 -0.98 -16.58 20.84
C GLN A 267 -0.43 -17.15 19.53
N GLN A 268 -1.22 -17.15 18.46
CA GLN A 268 -0.87 -17.79 17.20
C GLN A 268 0.01 -16.90 16.31
N MET A 269 -0.26 -15.58 16.27
CA MET A 269 0.42 -14.64 15.37
C MET A 269 1.39 -13.69 16.08
N GLY A 270 1.47 -13.76 17.41
CA GLY A 270 2.30 -12.87 18.23
C GLY A 270 1.56 -11.61 18.69
N GLN A 271 2.25 -10.78 19.49
CA GLN A 271 1.67 -9.59 20.11
C GLN A 271 1.84 -8.36 19.21
N VAL A 272 1.07 -8.29 18.12
CA VAL A 272 1.21 -7.23 17.10
C VAL A 272 0.77 -5.87 17.60
N GLU A 273 -0.27 -5.80 18.44
CA GLU A 273 -0.70 -4.53 19.03
C GLU A 273 0.36 -4.01 20.00
N THR A 274 0.91 -4.89 20.86
CA THR A 274 2.03 -4.53 21.73
C THR A 274 3.25 -4.08 20.92
N TYR A 275 3.57 -4.73 19.81
CA TYR A 275 4.69 -4.33 18.95
C TYR A 275 4.50 -2.90 18.41
N LEU A 276 3.31 -2.60 17.88
CA LEU A 276 3.02 -1.30 17.27
C LEU A 276 2.85 -0.17 18.29
N MET A 277 2.28 -0.46 19.45
CA MET A 277 1.93 0.57 20.45
C MET A 277 3.01 0.75 21.52
N GLN A 278 3.97 -0.17 21.65
CA GLN A 278 5.04 -0.10 22.64
C GLN A 278 6.43 -0.23 22.01
N ASP A 279 6.78 -1.38 21.44
CA ASP A 279 8.15 -1.63 20.96
C ASP A 279 8.58 -0.60 19.88
N VAL A 280 7.69 -0.31 18.92
CA VAL A 280 7.95 0.66 17.85
C VAL A 280 8.10 2.09 18.41
N PRO A 281 7.14 2.68 19.16
CA PRO A 281 7.30 4.01 19.74
C PRO A 281 8.51 4.15 20.67
N ASP A 282 8.80 3.12 21.45
CA ASP A 282 9.97 3.10 22.34
C ASP A 282 11.26 3.11 21.52
N TRP A 283 11.36 2.29 20.47
CA TRP A 283 12.53 2.31 19.59
C TRP A 283 12.71 3.67 18.91
N ILE A 284 11.64 4.27 18.37
CA ILE A 284 11.67 5.59 17.71
C ILE A 284 12.22 6.64 18.68
N SER A 285 11.68 6.70 19.91
CA SER A 285 12.05 7.72 20.90
C SER A 285 13.50 7.61 21.38
N HIS A 286 14.10 6.42 21.31
CA HIS A 286 15.49 6.19 21.71
C HIS A 286 16.51 6.33 20.57
N HIS A 287 16.08 6.36 19.31
CA HIS A 287 17.00 6.28 18.16
C HIS A 287 16.81 7.40 17.14
N LEU A 288 15.77 8.22 17.25
CA LEU A 288 15.44 9.25 16.27
C LEU A 288 15.26 10.61 16.94
N PRO A 289 15.53 11.73 16.24
CA PRO A 289 15.39 13.06 16.81
C PRO A 289 13.92 13.49 16.72
N VAL A 290 13.07 12.85 17.51
CA VAL A 290 11.62 13.07 17.51
C VAL A 290 11.17 13.82 18.76
N SER A 291 10.08 14.59 18.64
CA SER A 291 9.39 15.13 19.80
C SER A 291 8.73 14.01 20.62
N THR A 292 8.54 14.22 21.92
CA THR A 292 7.80 13.29 22.80
C THR A 292 6.30 13.61 22.92
N GLU A 293 5.87 14.78 22.41
CA GLU A 293 4.50 15.28 22.54
C GLU A 293 3.53 14.54 21.61
N SER A 294 2.35 14.15 22.10
CA SER A 294 1.40 13.39 21.28
C SER A 294 0.92 14.16 20.04
N SER A 295 0.82 15.49 20.12
CA SER A 295 0.52 16.38 18.99
C SER A 295 1.60 16.41 17.90
N GLN A 296 2.71 15.69 18.08
CA GLN A 296 3.79 15.56 17.10
C GLN A 296 3.88 14.13 16.53
N TRP A 297 2.93 13.27 16.88
CA TRP A 297 2.90 11.86 16.49
C TRP A 297 1.64 11.54 15.71
N THR A 298 1.84 10.90 14.57
CA THR A 298 0.78 10.41 13.70
C THR A 298 0.86 8.89 13.56
N LEU A 299 -0.27 8.20 13.66
CA LEU A 299 -0.39 6.80 13.25
C LEU A 299 -1.20 6.73 11.96
N GLY A 300 -0.76 5.95 10.98
CA GLY A 300 -1.56 5.78 9.78
C GLY A 300 -1.19 4.61 8.91
N GLY A 301 -1.94 4.42 7.83
CA GLY A 301 -1.63 3.35 6.88
C GLY A 301 -2.57 3.24 5.70
N PHE A 302 -2.35 2.19 4.92
CA PHE A 302 -3.15 1.82 3.76
C PHE A 302 -3.76 0.42 3.95
N SER A 303 -5.02 0.23 3.53
CA SER A 303 -5.72 -1.07 3.53
C SER A 303 -5.69 -1.73 4.91
N GLN A 304 -5.14 -2.93 5.05
CA GLN A 304 -4.93 -3.60 6.34
C GLN A 304 -4.29 -2.68 7.39
N GLY A 305 -3.22 -1.94 7.05
CA GLY A 305 -2.59 -0.97 7.96
C GLY A 305 -3.46 0.24 8.30
N ALA A 306 -4.36 0.64 7.39
CA ALA A 306 -5.38 1.65 7.68
C ALA A 306 -6.42 1.11 8.68
N THR A 307 -6.82 -0.15 8.53
CA THR A 307 -7.69 -0.83 9.51
C THR A 307 -7.00 -0.88 10.87
N CYS A 308 -5.73 -1.29 10.95
CA CYS A 308 -4.93 -1.29 12.19
C CYS A 308 -4.88 0.09 12.86
N THR A 309 -4.67 1.15 12.07
CA THR A 309 -4.71 2.53 12.55
C THR A 309 -6.04 2.83 13.24
N MET A 310 -7.16 2.47 12.60
CA MET A 310 -8.49 2.74 13.14
C MET A 310 -8.86 1.83 14.32
N GLN A 311 -8.27 0.64 14.43
CA GLN A 311 -8.49 -0.29 15.54
C GLN A 311 -7.79 0.15 16.83
N MET A 312 -6.56 0.67 16.72
CA MET A 312 -5.70 0.94 17.88
C MET A 312 -5.51 2.44 18.14
N GLY A 313 -5.48 3.26 17.09
CA GLY A 313 -5.26 4.70 17.19
C GLY A 313 -6.21 5.41 18.15
N PRO A 314 -7.54 5.17 18.10
CA PRO A 314 -8.49 5.84 18.98
C PRO A 314 -8.24 5.63 20.47
N ALA A 315 -7.68 4.48 20.87
CA ALA A 315 -7.37 4.15 22.25
C ALA A 315 -6.03 4.75 22.74
N ASN A 316 -5.19 5.25 21.81
CA ASN A 316 -3.80 5.63 22.06
C ASN A 316 -3.54 7.14 21.88
N THR A 317 -4.48 7.97 22.34
CA THR A 317 -4.42 9.44 22.27
C THR A 317 -3.23 10.06 23.03
N ALA A 318 -2.75 9.37 24.08
CA ALA A 318 -1.58 9.80 24.84
C ALA A 318 -0.27 9.71 24.03
N ARG A 319 -0.25 8.90 22.96
CA ARG A 319 0.90 8.77 22.07
C ARG A 319 0.67 9.46 20.73
N PHE A 320 -0.50 9.30 20.12
CA PHE A 320 -0.78 9.79 18.77
C PHE A 320 -1.86 10.87 18.80
N GLY A 321 -1.52 12.09 18.38
CA GLY A 321 -2.46 13.20 18.23
C GLY A 321 -3.15 13.22 16.87
N HIS A 322 -2.62 12.49 15.88
CA HIS A 322 -3.18 12.48 14.53
C HIS A 322 -3.28 11.06 14.00
N LEU A 323 -4.34 10.79 13.24
CA LEU A 323 -4.56 9.51 12.59
C LEU A 323 -4.77 9.73 11.08
N PHE A 324 -4.25 8.86 10.22
CA PHE A 324 -4.73 8.77 8.84
C PHE A 324 -5.00 7.34 8.39
N ALA A 325 -6.06 7.13 7.64
CA ALA A 325 -6.46 5.80 7.17
C ALA A 325 -6.86 5.85 5.69
N ILE A 326 -6.04 5.28 4.83
CA ILE A 326 -6.28 5.20 3.38
C ILE A 326 -6.89 3.83 3.06
N SER A 327 -8.12 3.83 2.57
CA SER A 327 -8.88 2.61 2.23
C SER A 327 -8.99 1.61 3.39
N SER A 328 -9.32 2.09 4.60
CA SER A 328 -9.60 1.21 5.75
C SER A 328 -10.81 0.32 5.50
N GLU A 329 -10.72 -0.93 5.94
CA GLU A 329 -11.85 -1.86 5.97
C GLU A 329 -12.78 -1.56 7.14
N MET A 330 -14.01 -2.08 7.07
CA MET A 330 -15.03 -1.94 8.12
C MET A 330 -14.67 -2.62 9.44
N GLN A 331 -13.92 -3.72 9.34
CA GLN A 331 -13.51 -4.59 10.44
C GLN A 331 -12.28 -5.38 10.00
N PRO A 332 -11.54 -6.00 10.93
CA PRO A 332 -10.44 -6.88 10.57
C PRO A 332 -10.93 -8.04 9.70
N ASN A 333 -10.11 -8.48 8.75
CA ASN A 333 -10.54 -9.39 7.70
C ASN A 333 -9.44 -10.39 7.34
N ASN A 334 -9.44 -11.54 8.02
CA ASN A 334 -8.54 -12.65 7.74
C ASN A 334 -9.29 -13.99 7.54
N ALA A 335 -10.55 -14.05 7.98
CA ALA A 335 -11.43 -15.21 7.88
C ALA A 335 -12.89 -14.73 8.09
N PRO A 336 -13.92 -15.59 7.96
CA PRO A 336 -15.26 -15.25 8.42
C PRO A 336 -15.27 -14.79 9.89
N GLU A 337 -16.14 -13.82 10.24
CA GLU A 337 -16.17 -13.20 11.58
C GLU A 337 -16.18 -14.20 12.74
N ALA A 338 -16.99 -15.25 12.66
CA ALA A 338 -17.08 -16.26 13.71
C ALA A 338 -15.73 -16.99 13.94
N GLU A 339 -15.01 -17.30 12.86
CA GLU A 339 -13.69 -17.93 12.95
C GLU A 339 -12.66 -16.97 13.55
N MET A 340 -12.69 -15.68 13.18
CA MET A 340 -11.81 -14.69 13.78
C MET A 340 -12.09 -14.51 15.28
N ILE A 341 -13.35 -14.46 15.69
CA ILE A 341 -13.74 -14.37 17.10
C ILE A 341 -13.20 -15.57 17.89
N ASP A 342 -13.37 -16.78 17.37
CA ASP A 342 -12.89 -17.99 18.04
C ASP A 342 -11.35 -18.02 18.10
N GLN A 343 -10.69 -17.74 16.99
CA GLN A 343 -9.24 -17.87 16.86
C GLN A 343 -8.46 -16.79 17.64
N TYR A 344 -8.89 -15.53 17.57
CA TYR A 344 -8.14 -14.39 18.09
C TYR A 344 -8.70 -13.84 19.40
N PHE A 345 -9.98 -14.08 19.69
CA PHE A 345 -10.67 -13.53 20.86
C PHE A 345 -11.22 -14.62 21.78
N GLY A 346 -10.89 -15.89 21.53
CA GLY A 346 -11.31 -17.02 22.37
C GLY A 346 -12.83 -17.17 22.47
N GLY A 347 -13.57 -16.78 21.43
CA GLY A 347 -15.03 -16.79 21.42
C GLY A 347 -15.68 -15.49 21.93
N ASP A 348 -14.90 -14.51 22.41
CA ASP A 348 -15.43 -13.25 22.93
C ASP A 348 -15.75 -12.26 21.81
N ARG A 349 -17.03 -12.26 21.40
CA ARG A 349 -17.53 -11.32 20.40
C ARG A 349 -17.42 -9.86 20.85
N SER A 350 -17.55 -9.57 22.14
CA SER A 350 -17.48 -8.19 22.63
C SER A 350 -16.05 -7.62 22.52
N ALA A 351 -15.05 -8.46 22.77
CA ALA A 351 -13.64 -8.13 22.56
C ALA A 351 -13.33 -7.89 21.08
N PHE A 352 -13.86 -8.74 20.17
CA PHE A 352 -13.75 -8.50 18.73
C PHE A 352 -14.37 -7.16 18.31
N VAL A 353 -15.61 -6.88 18.73
CA VAL A 353 -16.30 -5.63 18.40
C VAL A 353 -15.52 -4.42 18.91
N ALA A 354 -14.96 -4.48 20.13
CA ALA A 354 -14.12 -3.42 20.68
C ALA A 354 -12.88 -3.14 19.82
N LYS A 355 -12.33 -4.18 19.17
CA LYS A 355 -11.21 -4.09 18.25
C LYS A 355 -11.61 -3.87 16.79
N THR A 356 -12.86 -3.51 16.49
CA THR A 356 -13.23 -3.00 15.16
C THR A 356 -13.00 -1.49 15.09
N PRO A 357 -12.73 -0.91 13.91
CA PRO A 357 -12.65 0.55 13.71
C PRO A 357 -13.80 1.34 14.35
N LEU A 358 -15.05 0.89 14.16
CA LEU A 358 -16.21 1.54 14.76
C LEU A 358 -16.26 1.39 16.28
N GLY A 359 -15.93 0.20 16.79
CA GLY A 359 -15.85 -0.06 18.23
C GLY A 359 -14.84 0.84 18.92
N ALA A 360 -13.61 0.90 18.36
CA ALA A 360 -12.54 1.74 18.88
C ALA A 360 -12.92 3.23 18.89
N LEU A 361 -13.49 3.75 17.78
CA LEU A 361 -13.97 5.13 17.73
C LEU A 361 -15.08 5.41 18.75
N ALA A 362 -16.03 4.48 18.92
CA ALA A 362 -17.17 4.68 19.82
C ALA A 362 -16.78 4.62 21.30
N GLN A 363 -15.76 3.84 21.64
CA GLN A 363 -15.35 3.60 23.04
C GLN A 363 -14.38 4.65 23.57
N HIS A 364 -13.64 5.34 22.70
CA HIS A 364 -12.56 6.22 23.13
C HIS A 364 -12.80 7.68 22.70
N PRO A 365 -12.87 8.63 23.66
CA PRO A 365 -13.00 10.05 23.33
C PRO A 365 -11.74 10.57 22.64
N ALA A 366 -11.90 11.62 21.83
CA ALA A 366 -10.82 12.19 21.01
C ALA A 366 -9.60 12.65 21.81
N GLN A 367 -9.80 13.28 22.97
CA GLN A 367 -8.71 13.93 23.74
C GLN A 367 -7.78 14.81 22.88
N GLY A 368 -8.34 15.55 21.93
CA GLY A 368 -7.57 16.39 20.98
C GLY A 368 -7.03 15.65 19.76
N GLN A 369 -7.24 14.34 19.63
CA GLN A 369 -6.80 13.57 18.47
C GLN A 369 -7.77 13.70 17.29
N ASP A 370 -7.22 13.93 16.09
CA ASP A 370 -7.99 14.02 14.84
C ASP A 370 -7.84 12.77 13.95
N VAL A 371 -8.61 12.73 12.85
CA VAL A 371 -8.49 11.64 11.86
C VAL A 371 -8.70 12.13 10.42
N LEU A 372 -7.78 11.74 9.54
CA LEU A 372 -7.84 11.93 8.09
C LEU A 372 -8.22 10.60 7.42
N LEU A 373 -9.33 10.55 6.69
CA LEU A 373 -9.82 9.33 6.04
C LEU A 373 -9.72 9.49 4.52
N ALA A 374 -9.21 8.48 3.83
CA ALA A 374 -9.05 8.57 2.38
C ALA A 374 -9.49 7.30 1.65
N ALA A 375 -9.94 7.43 0.41
CA ALA A 375 -10.29 6.29 -0.45
C ALA A 375 -10.23 6.68 -1.93
N GLY A 376 -10.21 5.68 -2.81
CA GLY A 376 -10.43 5.87 -4.24
C GLY A 376 -11.92 5.98 -4.57
N SER A 377 -12.28 6.76 -5.58
CA SER A 377 -13.69 6.92 -6.00
C SER A 377 -14.30 5.61 -6.54
N ASN A 378 -13.47 4.65 -6.97
CA ASN A 378 -13.89 3.33 -7.42
C ASN A 378 -13.77 2.26 -6.33
N ASP A 379 -13.35 2.63 -5.11
CA ASP A 379 -13.28 1.76 -3.93
C ASP A 379 -14.58 1.92 -3.13
N ALA A 380 -15.62 1.16 -3.52
CA ALA A 380 -16.96 1.29 -2.94
C ALA A 380 -17.00 0.88 -1.47
N ASP A 381 -16.23 -0.15 -1.09
CA ASP A 381 -16.20 -0.68 0.28
C ASP A 381 -15.52 0.30 1.23
N ALA A 382 -14.37 0.87 0.85
CA ALA A 382 -13.72 1.91 1.65
C ALA A 382 -14.57 3.18 1.76
N GLN A 383 -15.24 3.60 0.69
CA GLN A 383 -16.16 4.74 0.77
C GLN A 383 -17.34 4.47 1.70
N ALA A 384 -17.90 3.25 1.68
CA ALA A 384 -18.93 2.84 2.61
C ALA A 384 -18.41 2.81 4.06
N ALA A 385 -17.14 2.44 4.26
CA ALA A 385 -16.48 2.49 5.56
C ALA A 385 -16.32 3.92 6.07
N ILE A 386 -15.79 4.83 5.24
CA ILE A 386 -15.69 6.27 5.55
C ILE A 386 -17.06 6.84 5.94
N ALA A 387 -18.11 6.54 5.17
CA ALA A 387 -19.47 7.02 5.46
C ALA A 387 -19.98 6.61 6.85
N LYS A 388 -19.51 5.47 7.39
CA LYS A 388 -19.84 5.01 8.74
C LYS A 388 -18.87 5.54 9.80
N PHE A 389 -17.60 5.70 9.49
CA PHE A 389 -16.58 6.18 10.44
C PHE A 389 -16.75 7.66 10.77
N VAL A 390 -17.01 8.50 9.77
CA VAL A 390 -17.14 9.97 9.93
C VAL A 390 -18.11 10.36 11.05
N PRO A 391 -19.38 9.88 11.09
CA PRO A 391 -20.31 10.29 12.15
C PRO A 391 -19.86 9.83 13.55
N VAL A 392 -19.30 8.63 13.68
CA VAL A 392 -18.85 8.09 14.99
C VAL A 392 -17.60 8.81 15.47
N ALA A 393 -16.64 9.08 14.57
CA ALA A 393 -15.44 9.86 14.89
C ALA A 393 -15.81 11.27 15.38
N LYS A 394 -16.72 11.96 14.70
CA LYS A 394 -17.23 13.26 15.16
C LYS A 394 -17.95 13.17 16.51
N GLN A 395 -18.76 12.13 16.71
CA GLN A 395 -19.46 11.93 17.99
C GLN A 395 -18.47 11.70 19.15
N SER A 396 -17.33 11.06 18.89
CA SER A 396 -16.24 10.91 19.86
C SER A 396 -15.45 12.21 20.13
N GLY A 397 -15.78 13.30 19.42
CA GLY A 397 -15.17 14.62 19.58
C GLY A 397 -13.99 14.90 18.64
N ARG A 398 -13.78 14.09 17.59
CA ARG A 398 -12.65 14.22 16.66
C ARG A 398 -12.97 15.19 15.54
N GLU A 399 -11.97 15.97 15.14
CA GLU A 399 -11.97 16.58 13.82
C GLU A 399 -11.76 15.47 12.77
N VAL A 400 -12.54 15.54 11.69
CA VAL A 400 -12.47 14.56 10.61
C VAL A 400 -12.31 15.28 9.29
N GLN A 401 -11.35 14.83 8.49
CA GLN A 401 -11.17 15.28 7.11
C GLN A 401 -11.17 14.09 6.16
N THR A 402 -11.78 14.24 4.98
CA THR A 402 -11.81 13.16 3.99
C THR A 402 -11.18 13.53 2.65
N PHE A 403 -10.54 12.56 2.01
CA PHE A 403 -9.86 12.70 0.73
C PHE A 403 -10.28 11.60 -0.24
N ILE A 404 -10.97 11.96 -1.32
CA ILE A 404 -11.41 10.99 -2.33
C ILE A 404 -10.63 11.19 -3.63
N SER A 405 -9.74 10.25 -3.94
CA SER A 405 -8.98 10.22 -5.19
C SER A 405 -9.87 9.79 -6.35
N GLN A 406 -9.99 10.65 -7.36
CA GLN A 406 -10.88 10.41 -8.50
C GLN A 406 -10.25 9.43 -9.50
N GLY A 407 -11.04 8.43 -9.91
CA GLY A 407 -10.66 7.46 -10.94
C GLY A 407 -9.78 6.30 -10.46
N THR A 408 -9.44 6.25 -9.17
CA THR A 408 -8.63 5.18 -8.56
C THR A 408 -9.49 4.26 -7.67
N GLY A 409 -9.01 3.04 -7.41
CA GLY A 409 -9.70 2.03 -6.59
C GLY A 409 -8.93 1.68 -5.32
N HIS A 410 -9.04 0.42 -4.87
CA HIS A 410 -8.28 -0.10 -3.73
C HIS A 410 -6.85 -0.45 -4.18
N ASP A 411 -6.06 0.57 -4.50
CA ASP A 411 -4.76 0.44 -5.17
C ASP A 411 -3.75 1.50 -4.72
N TRP A 412 -2.48 1.30 -5.09
CA TRP A 412 -1.41 2.25 -4.76
C TRP A 412 -1.54 3.57 -5.52
N TYR A 413 -2.36 3.66 -6.57
CA TYR A 413 -2.62 4.94 -7.23
C TYR A 413 -3.48 5.84 -6.35
N THR A 414 -4.44 5.30 -5.61
CA THR A 414 -5.13 6.02 -4.53
C THR A 414 -4.14 6.54 -3.51
N VAL A 415 -3.25 5.68 -2.99
CA VAL A 415 -2.24 6.08 -1.99
C VAL A 415 -1.38 7.23 -2.50
N ARG A 416 -0.81 7.12 -3.71
CA ARG A 416 0.00 8.17 -4.35
C ARG A 416 -0.75 9.48 -4.52
N ALA A 417 -2.04 9.42 -4.84
CA ALA A 417 -2.85 10.60 -5.06
C ALA A 417 -3.18 11.33 -3.76
N VAL A 418 -3.46 10.61 -2.67
CA VAL A 418 -3.91 11.20 -1.40
C VAL A 418 -2.78 11.50 -0.42
N LEU A 419 -1.61 10.86 -0.55
CA LEU A 419 -0.47 11.15 0.33
C LEU A 419 -0.04 12.63 0.29
N PRO A 420 0.13 13.30 -0.87
CA PRO A 420 0.50 14.72 -0.89
C PRO A 420 -0.46 15.63 -0.09
N PRO A 421 -1.78 15.62 -0.31
CA PRO A 421 -2.70 16.44 0.48
C PRO A 421 -2.82 15.99 1.95
N ILE A 422 -2.61 14.70 2.27
CA ILE A 422 -2.57 14.24 3.67
C ILE A 422 -1.33 14.78 4.38
N ILE A 423 -0.16 14.70 3.76
CA ILE A 423 1.10 15.21 4.32
C ILE A 423 1.03 16.73 4.49
N ASP A 424 0.43 17.44 3.53
CA ASP A 424 0.17 18.88 3.65
C ASP A 424 -0.72 19.23 4.85
N ALA A 425 -1.85 18.51 5.00
CA ALA A 425 -2.76 18.68 6.12
C ALA A 425 -2.12 18.36 7.48
N LEU A 426 -1.36 17.25 7.54
CA LEU A 426 -0.58 16.89 8.72
C LEU A 426 0.51 17.92 8.99
N GLY A 427 1.17 18.46 7.97
CA GLY A 427 2.18 19.50 8.11
C GLY A 427 1.68 20.72 8.87
N ASN A 428 0.47 21.17 8.56
CA ASN A 428 -0.20 22.24 9.33
C ASN A 428 -0.50 21.81 10.78
N ARG A 429 -1.09 20.61 10.96
CA ARG A 429 -1.46 20.08 12.29
C ARG A 429 -0.27 19.83 13.20
N LEU A 430 0.87 19.46 12.63
CA LEU A 430 2.13 19.19 13.31
C LEU A 430 2.95 20.48 13.53
N GLY A 431 2.48 21.65 13.08
CA GLY A 431 3.17 22.93 13.25
C GLY A 431 4.39 23.13 12.34
N LEU A 432 4.47 22.37 11.24
CA LEU A 432 5.52 22.51 10.23
C LEU A 432 5.21 23.64 9.24
N ALA A 433 3.92 23.90 9.00
CA ALA A 433 3.40 24.98 8.18
C ALA A 433 2.32 25.77 8.94
N ASP A 434 2.11 27.04 8.58
CA ASP A 434 1.07 27.87 9.19
C ASP A 434 -0.33 27.61 8.63
N GLN A 435 -0.39 27.11 7.39
CA GLN A 435 -1.62 26.91 6.63
C GLN A 435 -1.44 25.73 5.66
N GLU A 436 -2.56 25.11 5.32
CA GLU A 436 -2.62 24.08 4.29
C GLU A 436 -2.70 24.70 2.89
N GLU A 437 -2.20 23.98 1.89
CA GLU A 437 -2.30 24.37 0.50
C GLU A 437 -3.80 24.36 0.05
N PRO A 438 -4.20 25.26 -0.84
CA PRO A 438 -5.57 25.30 -1.36
C PRO A 438 -5.96 23.97 -2.00
N ALA A 439 -7.23 23.56 -1.85
CA ALA A 439 -7.73 22.30 -2.43
C ALA A 439 -7.49 22.19 -3.95
N GLN A 440 -7.43 23.32 -4.66
CA GLN A 440 -7.15 23.39 -6.10
C GLN A 440 -5.74 22.91 -6.49
N THR A 441 -4.80 22.88 -5.54
CA THR A 441 -3.47 22.30 -5.73
C THR A 441 -3.55 20.79 -6.05
N TRP A 442 -4.64 20.13 -5.64
CA TRP A 442 -4.85 18.69 -5.76
C TRP A 442 -6.09 18.37 -6.62
N PRO A 443 -6.09 18.68 -7.93
CA PRO A 443 -7.30 18.68 -8.76
C PRO A 443 -7.98 17.31 -8.92
N ASN A 444 -7.25 16.22 -8.66
CA ASN A 444 -7.77 14.85 -8.72
C ASN A 444 -8.20 14.29 -7.36
N VAL A 445 -8.11 15.09 -6.28
CA VAL A 445 -8.51 14.69 -4.94
C VAL A 445 -9.61 15.61 -4.45
N VAL A 446 -10.79 15.04 -4.22
CA VAL A 446 -11.88 15.77 -3.57
C VAL A 446 -11.64 15.74 -2.07
N ARG A 447 -11.22 16.88 -1.53
CA ARG A 447 -11.12 17.11 -0.10
C ARG A 447 -12.46 17.57 0.44
N ALA A 448 -13.02 16.84 1.40
CA ALA A 448 -14.15 17.34 2.18
C ALA A 448 -13.69 17.59 3.61
N THR A 449 -13.74 18.85 3.99
CA THR A 449 -13.86 19.23 5.40
C THR A 449 -15.36 19.33 5.66
N PRO A 450 -15.92 18.55 6.59
CA PRO A 450 -17.36 18.52 6.80
C PRO A 450 -17.99 19.85 7.21
#